data_AF-A0A9D3RMQ6-F1
#
_entry.id   AF-A0A9D3RMQ6-F1
#
_cell.length_a   1.000
_cell.length_b   1.000
_cell.length_c   1.000
_cell.angle_alpha   90.00
_cell.angle_beta   90.00
_cell.angle_gamma   90.00
#
_symmetry.space_group_name_H-M   'P 1'
#
loop_
_entity.id
_entity.type
_entity.pdbx_description
1 polymer ?
#
loop_
_entity_poly.entity_id
_entity_poly.type
_entity_poly.pdbx_seq_one_letter_code
_entity_poly.pdbx_strand_id
1 'polypeptide(L)'
;MTTVAMPVFSTKNQTKNQGILLGVVGTDIPVQELLKIMPKHKLGIHGYAFSITNNGYILTHPDLRPLYQQGGKRKKPNYSSVDLSEVEWEDRDHVLRNAMVNRKTGTFSMEVKKTVDKGKRVLSMHIDYYYTDIRGTPFSLGVALSRGHGKYFFKGNVSIEAGLHDLEHPDVALADEWIYCNTEEHHEHKYLSQKQAIKLYLTGRKPHLKCDKELIQEVLFDAVVTAPLEAYWTRLALNKSENPDKGVEIAFLGTRTGLSRTNMFVVREQLNNQDFLTADDKEGVFNADHFPLWYKRAAEQVPGTFVYSLPFSSGIDNKSVVLASTAIQLLDDRKSPIVAAVGIQMKLEFFQRKFWTASRQCAALDGKCGLSCDSENINCYLIDNNGFILVAKDSSQTGIFFGEVEGAVMNKLLLMGSFKR
;
A
#
# COMPACT_ATOMS: atom_id res chain seq x y z
N MET A 1 -0.34 19.38 13.02
CA MET A 1 -1.30 20.50 12.98
C MET A 1 -0.52 21.71 12.53
N THR A 2 -1.16 22.57 11.75
CA THR A 2 -0.58 23.83 11.30
C THR A 2 -1.55 24.94 11.68
N THR A 3 -1.03 25.99 12.30
CA THR A 3 -1.83 27.11 12.76
C THR A 3 -1.74 28.25 11.75
N VAL A 4 -2.89 28.74 11.30
CA VAL A 4 -2.97 29.99 10.54
C VAL A 4 -3.18 31.11 11.54
N ALA A 5 -2.30 32.11 11.53
CA ALA A 5 -2.31 33.20 12.49
C ALA A 5 -2.43 34.56 11.81
N MET A 6 -3.22 35.46 12.40
CA MET A 6 -3.38 36.84 11.94
C MET A 6 -3.19 37.82 13.11
N PRO A 7 -2.33 38.85 12.96
CA PRO A 7 -2.18 39.90 13.97
C PRO A 7 -3.44 40.77 14.05
N VAL A 8 -3.84 41.13 15.25
CA VAL A 8 -4.97 42.02 15.52
C VAL A 8 -4.45 43.35 16.04
N PHE A 9 -4.76 44.43 15.33
CA PHE A 9 -4.30 45.78 15.68
C PHE A 9 -5.42 46.62 16.29
N SER A 10 -5.04 47.58 17.13
CA SER A 10 -5.97 48.53 17.73
C SER A 10 -6.55 49.49 16.68
N THR A 11 -7.88 49.59 16.63
CA THR A 11 -8.59 50.49 15.73
C THR A 11 -8.90 51.86 16.35
N LYS A 12 -8.45 52.13 17.58
CA LYS A 12 -8.68 53.41 18.27
C LYS A 12 -7.98 54.55 17.53
N ASN A 13 -8.70 55.66 17.29
CA ASN A 13 -8.17 56.82 16.54
C ASN A 13 -6.86 57.39 17.12
N GLN A 14 -6.65 57.30 18.43
CA GLN A 14 -5.44 57.81 19.12
C GLN A 14 -4.18 56.97 18.84
N THR A 15 -4.35 55.68 18.54
CA THR A 15 -3.26 54.70 18.38
C THR A 15 -3.14 54.18 16.95
N LYS A 16 -4.01 54.67 16.05
CA LYS A 16 -4.08 54.28 14.63
C LYS A 16 -2.77 54.53 13.88
N ASN A 17 -2.09 55.64 14.19
CA ASN A 17 -0.78 55.97 13.60
C ASN A 17 0.39 55.22 14.25
N GLN A 18 0.19 54.61 15.42
CA GLN A 18 1.21 53.85 16.15
C GLN A 18 1.14 52.34 15.88
N GLY A 19 0.05 51.84 15.29
CA GLY A 19 -0.08 50.44 14.89
C GLY A 19 0.03 49.47 16.07
N ILE A 20 -0.60 49.77 17.21
CA ILE A 20 -0.49 48.94 18.41
C ILE A 20 -1.07 47.54 18.16
N LEU A 21 -0.22 46.51 18.26
CA LEU A 21 -0.59 45.10 18.22
C LEU A 21 -1.32 44.74 19.52
N LEU A 22 -2.59 44.35 19.41
CA LEU A 22 -3.39 43.88 20.55
C LEU A 22 -3.12 42.41 20.86
N GLY A 23 -2.80 41.62 19.83
CA GLY A 23 -2.52 40.20 19.97
C GLY A 23 -2.53 39.50 18.62
N VAL A 24 -2.54 38.16 18.66
CA VAL A 24 -2.57 37.30 17.48
C VAL A 24 -3.70 36.30 17.65
N VAL A 25 -4.57 36.19 16.65
CA VAL A 25 -5.60 35.15 16.60
C VAL A 25 -5.08 34.04 15.70
N GLY A 26 -5.18 32.80 16.19
CA GLY A 26 -4.77 31.60 15.47
C GLY A 26 -5.91 30.61 15.34
N THR A 27 -5.96 29.88 14.23
CA THR A 27 -6.82 28.72 14.06
C THR A 27 -5.99 27.51 13.64
N ASP A 28 -6.19 26.38 14.31
CA ASP A 28 -5.46 25.14 14.06
C ASP A 28 -6.15 24.34 12.96
N ILE A 29 -5.37 23.96 11.94
CA ILE A 29 -5.78 23.05 10.89
C ILE A 29 -5.11 21.68 11.14
N PRO A 30 -5.90 20.64 11.42
CA PRO A 30 -5.37 19.28 11.52
C PRO A 30 -4.87 18.81 10.15
N VAL A 31 -3.66 18.27 10.12
CA VAL A 31 -3.05 17.72 8.89
C VAL A 31 -3.88 16.55 8.33
N GLN A 32 -4.56 15.80 9.20
CA GLN A 32 -5.44 14.71 8.79
C GLN A 32 -6.60 15.18 7.90
N GLU A 33 -7.15 16.38 8.14
CA GLU A 33 -8.20 16.95 7.29
C GLU A 33 -7.69 17.26 5.88
N LEU A 34 -6.41 17.66 5.74
CA LEU A 34 -5.80 17.86 4.43
C LEU A 34 -5.65 16.54 3.67
N LEU A 35 -5.29 15.46 4.38
CA LEU A 35 -5.15 14.12 3.78
C LEU A 35 -6.50 13.56 3.30
N LYS A 36 -7.59 13.82 4.04
CA LYS A 36 -8.96 13.41 3.66
C LYS A 36 -9.42 13.98 2.32
N ILE A 37 -8.93 15.16 1.94
CA ILE A 37 -9.30 15.83 0.68
C ILE A 37 -8.57 15.19 -0.53
N MET A 38 -7.48 14.46 -0.31
CA MET A 38 -6.68 13.87 -1.39
C MET A 38 -7.31 12.53 -1.85
N PRO A 39 -7.86 12.43 -3.07
CA PRO A 39 -8.59 11.23 -3.50
C PRO A 39 -7.64 10.07 -3.82
N LYS A 40 -7.40 9.19 -2.84
CA LYS A 40 -6.46 8.06 -2.94
C LYS A 40 -6.75 7.11 -4.11
N HIS A 41 -8.02 6.76 -4.29
CA HIS A 41 -8.48 5.92 -5.39
C HIS A 41 -8.16 6.50 -6.79
N LYS A 42 -7.90 7.81 -6.91
CA LYS A 42 -7.52 8.47 -8.18
C LYS A 42 -6.02 8.56 -8.40
N LEU A 43 -5.21 8.51 -7.33
CA LEU A 43 -3.75 8.63 -7.43
C LEU A 43 -3.08 7.32 -7.88
N GLY A 44 -3.75 6.18 -7.70
CA GLY A 44 -3.20 4.86 -8.01
C GLY A 44 -2.41 4.25 -6.85
N ILE A 45 -1.89 3.03 -7.08
CA ILE A 45 -1.37 2.14 -6.02
C ILE A 45 -0.19 2.76 -5.26
N HIS A 46 0.68 3.43 -6.01
CA HIS A 46 1.88 4.10 -5.49
C HIS A 46 1.77 5.62 -5.47
N GLY A 47 0.60 6.14 -5.85
CA GLY A 47 0.39 7.56 -5.96
C GLY A 47 0.15 8.20 -4.60
N TYR A 48 0.74 9.36 -4.37
CA TYR A 48 0.55 10.15 -3.16
C TYR A 48 0.60 11.62 -3.48
N ALA A 49 -0.02 12.40 -2.60
CA ALA A 49 0.09 13.85 -2.63
C ALA A 49 0.80 14.32 -1.37
N PHE A 50 1.60 15.35 -1.53
CA PHE A 50 2.44 15.93 -0.49
C PHE A 50 2.43 17.45 -0.62
N SER A 51 2.76 18.13 0.47
CA SER A 51 2.76 19.59 0.49
C SER A 51 3.97 20.10 1.25
N ILE A 52 4.50 21.23 0.79
CA ILE A 52 5.68 21.88 1.39
C ILE A 52 5.42 23.36 1.65
N THR A 53 6.18 23.93 2.58
CA THR A 53 6.26 25.37 2.82
C THR A 53 7.13 26.07 1.78
N ASN A 54 7.09 27.40 1.75
CA ASN A 54 8.00 28.26 1.00
C ASN A 54 9.48 28.16 1.45
N ASN A 55 9.79 27.39 2.49
CA ASN A 55 11.17 27.11 2.92
C ASN A 55 11.63 25.69 2.55
N GLY A 56 10.75 24.84 2.00
CA GLY A 56 11.07 23.45 1.65
C GLY A 56 10.66 22.42 2.72
N TYR A 57 10.21 22.87 3.90
CA TYR A 57 9.73 21.96 4.95
C TYR A 57 8.44 21.27 4.57
N ILE A 58 8.38 19.97 4.84
CA ILE A 58 7.21 19.14 4.56
C ILE A 58 6.08 19.47 5.54
N LEU A 59 4.92 19.78 4.98
CA LEU A 59 3.67 19.87 5.71
C LEU A 59 2.97 18.50 5.78
N THR A 60 2.87 17.81 4.63
CA THR A 60 2.31 16.45 4.53
C THR A 60 3.13 15.61 3.57
N HIS A 61 3.52 14.40 3.96
CA HIS A 61 4.17 13.41 3.10
C HIS A 61 4.01 12.00 3.71
N PRO A 62 3.80 10.93 2.93
CA PRO A 62 3.67 9.57 3.47
C PRO A 62 4.85 9.14 4.36
N ASP A 63 6.07 9.45 3.93
CA ASP A 63 7.29 9.10 4.67
C ASP A 63 7.64 10.07 5.82
N LEU A 64 6.84 11.11 6.07
CA LEU A 64 7.05 11.98 7.22
C LEU A 64 6.67 11.22 8.50
N ARG A 65 7.68 10.92 9.35
CA ARG A 65 7.50 10.18 10.61
C ARG A 65 7.68 11.10 11.82
N PRO A 66 6.60 11.75 12.31
CA PRO A 66 6.69 12.71 13.41
C PRO A 66 6.94 12.08 14.79
N LEU A 67 6.76 10.77 14.94
CA LEU A 67 6.83 10.05 16.21
C LEU A 67 8.05 9.13 16.24
N TYR A 68 8.62 8.89 17.44
CA TYR A 68 9.76 7.96 17.60
C TYR A 68 9.41 6.52 17.20
N GLN A 69 8.19 6.10 17.51
CA GLN A 69 7.62 4.80 17.15
C GLN A 69 6.22 5.04 16.58
N GLN A 70 5.78 4.24 15.62
CA GLN A 70 4.42 4.30 15.12
C GLN A 70 3.44 4.04 16.28
N GLY A 71 2.54 4.99 16.54
CA GLY A 71 1.61 4.93 17.68
C GLY A 71 2.18 5.43 19.02
N GLY A 72 3.45 5.82 19.07
CA GLY A 72 4.05 6.43 20.26
C GLY A 72 3.51 7.85 20.51
N LYS A 73 3.42 8.27 21.77
CA LYS A 73 2.98 9.64 22.11
C LYS A 73 4.10 10.68 21.99
N ARG A 74 5.35 10.24 21.92
CA ARG A 74 6.53 11.13 21.91
C ARG A 74 6.89 11.54 20.48
N LYS A 75 6.75 12.84 20.21
CA LYS A 75 7.17 13.46 18.96
C LYS A 75 8.70 13.54 18.89
N LYS A 76 9.27 13.35 17.70
CA LYS A 76 10.69 13.57 17.45
C LYS A 76 11.00 15.07 17.54
N PRO A 77 12.14 15.47 18.11
CA PRO A 77 12.58 16.85 18.02
C PRO A 77 12.71 17.26 16.55
N ASN A 78 12.36 18.51 16.23
CA ASN A 78 12.47 19.11 14.90
C ASN A 78 11.69 18.42 13.77
N TYR A 79 10.71 17.55 14.06
CA TYR A 79 9.89 16.89 13.03
C TYR A 79 9.16 17.88 12.09
N SER A 80 8.93 19.11 12.54
CA SER A 80 8.31 20.19 11.77
C SER A 80 9.25 20.90 10.80
N SER A 81 10.54 20.55 10.82
CA SER A 81 11.59 21.17 10.00
C SER A 81 12.26 20.17 9.05
N VAL A 82 11.62 19.01 8.81
CA VAL A 82 12.11 18.02 7.84
C VAL A 82 11.93 18.58 6.44
N ASP A 83 13.03 18.72 5.70
CA ASP A 83 13.02 19.24 4.34
C ASP A 83 12.61 18.14 3.33
N LEU A 84 12.03 18.55 2.19
CA LEU A 84 11.69 17.62 1.11
C LEU A 84 12.88 16.75 0.66
N SER A 85 14.10 17.30 0.65
CA SER A 85 15.31 16.57 0.22
C SER A 85 15.76 15.48 1.18
N GLU A 86 15.29 15.48 2.43
CA GLU A 86 15.55 14.39 3.37
C GLU A 86 14.70 13.15 3.09
N VAL A 87 13.61 13.33 2.34
CA VAL A 87 12.62 12.29 2.09
C VAL A 87 12.65 11.84 0.63
N GLU A 88 12.76 12.78 -0.31
CA GLU A 88 12.92 12.51 -1.74
C GLU A 88 14.40 12.53 -2.12
N TRP A 89 15.16 11.60 -1.54
CA TRP A 89 16.63 11.51 -1.61
C TRP A 89 17.23 11.32 -3.02
N GLU A 90 16.41 10.96 -4.03
CA GLU A 90 16.87 10.78 -5.41
C GLU A 90 16.92 12.12 -6.18
N ASP A 91 16.29 13.19 -5.66
CA ASP A 91 16.39 14.55 -6.20
C ASP A 91 17.71 15.22 -5.80
N ARG A 92 18.85 14.67 -6.26
CA ARG A 92 20.20 15.11 -5.87
C ARG A 92 20.50 16.57 -6.25
N ASP A 93 19.94 17.03 -7.35
CA ASP A 93 20.10 18.40 -7.85
C ASP A 93 19.04 19.36 -7.29
N HIS A 94 18.18 18.88 -6.38
CA HIS A 94 17.09 19.63 -5.74
C HIS A 94 16.15 20.32 -6.75
N VAL A 95 15.93 19.72 -7.92
CA VAL A 95 15.15 20.31 -9.02
C VAL A 95 13.69 20.44 -8.60
N LEU A 96 13.11 19.38 -8.06
CA LEU A 96 11.73 19.35 -7.60
C LEU A 96 11.56 20.28 -6.41
N ARG A 97 12.45 20.18 -5.42
CA ARG A 97 12.44 21.04 -4.23
C ARG A 97 12.48 22.52 -4.61
N ASN A 98 13.45 22.93 -5.42
CA ASN A 98 13.65 24.33 -5.78
C ASN A 98 12.49 24.86 -6.63
N ALA A 99 11.92 24.03 -7.52
CA ALA A 99 10.75 24.45 -8.30
C ALA A 99 9.53 24.72 -7.41
N MET A 100 9.27 23.84 -6.43
CA MET A 100 8.14 23.97 -5.51
C MET A 100 8.33 25.11 -4.50
N VAL A 101 9.55 25.32 -3.98
CA VAL A 101 9.88 26.47 -3.10
C VAL A 101 9.71 27.80 -3.83
N ASN A 102 10.14 27.85 -5.10
CA ASN A 102 9.94 29.01 -5.96
C ASN A 102 8.51 29.12 -6.54
N ARG A 103 7.57 28.29 -6.05
CA ARG A 103 6.15 28.35 -6.40
C ARG A 103 5.88 28.24 -7.91
N LYS A 104 6.68 27.45 -8.62
CA LYS A 104 6.47 27.19 -10.05
C LYS A 104 5.46 26.05 -10.22
N THR A 105 4.74 26.08 -11.33
CA THR A 105 3.93 24.95 -11.79
C THR A 105 4.72 24.16 -12.84
N GLY A 106 4.75 22.84 -12.71
CA GLY A 106 5.50 22.02 -13.65
C GLY A 106 5.40 20.52 -13.36
N THR A 107 6.21 19.78 -14.11
CA THR A 107 6.36 18.33 -13.96
C THR A 107 7.83 17.98 -13.81
N PHE A 108 8.09 16.86 -13.15
CA PHE A 108 9.43 16.30 -12.98
C PHE A 108 9.32 14.77 -12.90
N SER A 109 10.26 14.06 -13.49
CA SER A 109 10.25 12.59 -13.47
C SER A 109 11.59 12.07 -13.01
N MET A 110 11.59 11.09 -12.12
CA MET A 110 12.80 10.40 -11.68
C MET A 110 12.51 8.95 -11.34
N GLU A 111 13.54 8.10 -11.40
CA GLU A 111 13.50 6.77 -10.81
C GLU A 111 13.70 6.90 -9.29
N VAL A 112 12.80 6.30 -8.52
CA VAL A 112 12.79 6.38 -7.07
C VAL A 112 12.90 4.97 -6.50
N LYS A 113 13.84 4.80 -5.57
CA LYS A 113 13.96 3.61 -4.75
C LYS A 113 13.25 3.84 -3.42
N LYS A 114 12.17 3.09 -3.17
CA LYS A 114 11.43 3.13 -1.90
C LYS A 114 11.71 1.91 -1.07
N THR A 115 12.08 2.13 0.18
CA THR A 115 12.27 1.03 1.13
C THR A 115 10.92 0.56 1.67
N VAL A 116 10.69 -0.75 1.69
CA VAL A 116 9.51 -1.41 2.25
C VAL A 116 9.91 -2.44 3.30
N ASP A 117 8.93 -3.09 3.94
CA ASP A 117 9.19 -4.12 4.96
C ASP A 117 10.10 -3.62 6.09
N LYS A 118 9.78 -2.44 6.64
CA LYS A 118 10.56 -1.78 7.71
C LYS A 118 12.02 -1.50 7.31
N GLY A 119 12.29 -1.28 6.03
CA GLY A 119 13.62 -0.94 5.53
C GLY A 119 14.43 -2.12 5.00
N LYS A 120 13.86 -3.33 4.98
CA LYS A 120 14.58 -4.54 4.56
C LYS A 120 14.58 -4.76 3.05
N ARG A 121 13.52 -4.36 2.35
CA ARG A 121 13.38 -4.55 0.90
C ARG A 121 13.29 -3.21 0.19
N VAL A 122 13.58 -3.19 -1.10
CA VAL A 122 13.54 -2.00 -1.96
C VAL A 122 12.62 -2.25 -3.15
N LEU A 123 11.78 -1.27 -3.46
CA LEU A 123 11.01 -1.18 -4.69
C LEU A 123 11.58 -0.05 -5.54
N SER A 124 11.96 -0.36 -6.78
CA SER A 124 12.42 0.62 -7.76
C SER A 124 11.29 0.92 -8.73
N MET A 125 10.99 2.19 -8.94
CA MET A 125 9.89 2.62 -9.80
C MET A 125 10.14 3.99 -10.40
N HIS A 126 9.49 4.28 -11.53
CA HIS A 126 9.54 5.60 -12.13
C HIS A 126 8.35 6.43 -11.68
N ILE A 127 8.61 7.55 -11.01
CA ILE A 127 7.58 8.45 -10.50
C ILE A 127 7.57 9.74 -11.34
N ASP A 128 6.37 10.11 -11.78
CA ASP A 128 6.07 11.41 -12.38
C ASP A 128 5.45 12.32 -11.31
N TYR A 129 6.18 13.38 -10.96
CA TYR A 129 5.77 14.43 -10.04
C TYR A 129 5.10 15.57 -10.81
N TYR A 130 3.95 16.00 -10.33
CA TYR A 130 3.19 17.16 -10.81
C TYR A 130 3.06 18.13 -9.64
N TYR A 131 3.50 19.37 -9.80
CA TYR A 131 3.54 20.32 -8.70
C TYR A 131 3.05 21.70 -9.11
N THR A 132 2.48 22.42 -8.15
CA THR A 132 1.94 23.78 -8.32
C THR A 132 1.87 24.52 -6.98
N ASP A 133 1.68 25.82 -7.01
CA ASP A 133 1.44 26.61 -5.80
C ASP A 133 -0.03 26.56 -5.35
N ILE A 134 -0.26 26.70 -4.04
CA ILE A 134 -1.60 26.92 -3.47
C ILE A 134 -1.81 28.42 -3.36
N ARG A 135 -2.57 28.97 -4.31
CA ARG A 135 -2.87 30.41 -4.39
C ARG A 135 -3.40 30.96 -3.06
N GLY A 136 -2.88 32.11 -2.64
CA GLY A 136 -3.25 32.77 -1.38
C GLY A 136 -2.59 32.19 -0.12
N THR A 137 -1.75 31.15 -0.25
CA THR A 137 -0.99 30.58 0.87
C THR A 137 0.51 30.52 0.55
N PRO A 138 1.39 30.32 1.54
CA PRO A 138 2.82 30.08 1.31
C PRO A 138 3.14 28.61 0.96
N PHE A 139 2.14 27.77 0.72
CA PHE A 139 2.32 26.34 0.50
C PHE A 139 2.33 25.99 -1.00
N SER A 140 3.07 24.93 -1.33
CA SER A 140 3.06 24.29 -2.64
C SER A 140 2.58 22.84 -2.51
N LEU A 141 1.83 22.37 -3.50
CA LEU A 141 1.28 21.02 -3.58
C LEU A 141 2.03 20.22 -4.64
N GLY A 142 2.40 18.98 -4.30
CA GLY A 142 2.97 18.00 -5.19
C GLY A 142 2.10 16.74 -5.24
N VAL A 143 2.00 16.13 -6.41
CA VAL A 143 1.34 14.85 -6.64
C VAL A 143 2.33 13.95 -7.36
N ALA A 144 2.65 12.82 -6.75
CA ALA A 144 3.51 11.79 -7.30
C ALA A 144 2.64 10.65 -7.87
N LEU A 145 2.85 10.28 -9.13
CA LEU A 145 2.17 9.17 -9.80
C LEU A 145 3.20 8.20 -10.35
N SER A 146 3.06 6.90 -10.06
CA SER A 146 3.92 5.87 -10.67
C SER A 146 3.55 5.68 -12.15
N ARG A 147 4.56 5.60 -13.02
CA ARG A 147 4.37 5.30 -14.45
C ARG A 147 3.76 3.92 -14.61
N GLY A 148 2.79 3.79 -15.51
CA GLY A 148 2.04 2.54 -15.71
C GLY A 148 0.97 2.29 -14.63
N HIS A 149 1.21 2.68 -13.38
CA HIS A 149 0.39 2.31 -12.22
C HIS A 149 -0.36 3.50 -11.60
N GLY A 150 -1.02 4.31 -12.44
CA GLY A 150 -1.79 5.49 -11.99
C GLY A 150 -2.23 6.44 -13.11
N LYS A 151 -1.67 6.32 -14.31
CA LYS A 151 -2.03 7.15 -15.48
C LYS A 151 -3.43 6.85 -16.04
N TYR A 152 -3.85 5.59 -15.94
CA TYR A 152 -5.15 5.13 -16.40
C TYR A 152 -5.81 4.32 -15.31
N PHE A 153 -7.12 4.36 -15.30
CA PHE A 153 -7.92 3.47 -14.48
C PHE A 153 -9.16 3.05 -15.24
N PHE A 154 -9.64 1.87 -14.90
CA PHE A 154 -10.85 1.32 -15.46
C PHE A 154 -12.06 1.88 -14.71
N LYS A 155 -13.11 2.24 -15.46
CA LYS A 155 -14.41 2.65 -14.93
C LYS A 155 -15.46 1.66 -15.39
N GLY A 156 -16.25 1.16 -14.46
CA GLY A 156 -17.36 0.25 -14.75
C GLY A 156 -18.69 0.78 -14.22
N ASN A 157 -19.80 0.21 -14.68
CA ASN A 157 -21.12 0.57 -14.19
C ASN A 157 -21.99 -0.68 -13.99
N VAL A 158 -22.77 -0.70 -12.91
CA VAL A 158 -23.69 -1.77 -12.54
C VAL A 158 -24.99 -1.18 -11.98
N SER A 159 -26.04 -1.99 -11.92
CA SER A 159 -27.26 -1.60 -11.20
C SER A 159 -26.98 -1.45 -9.70
N ILE A 160 -27.68 -0.52 -9.06
CA ILE A 160 -27.53 -0.24 -7.63
C ILE A 160 -27.96 -1.48 -6.82
N GLU A 161 -28.99 -2.20 -7.28
CA GLU A 161 -29.51 -3.38 -6.63
C GLU A 161 -28.48 -4.52 -6.62
N ALA A 162 -27.84 -4.80 -7.75
CA ALA A 162 -26.80 -5.83 -7.83
C ALA A 162 -25.57 -5.44 -7.01
N GLY A 163 -25.13 -4.18 -7.12
CA GLY A 163 -24.00 -3.67 -6.35
C GLY A 163 -24.22 -3.76 -4.84
N LEU A 164 -25.41 -3.39 -4.35
CA LEU A 164 -25.72 -3.45 -2.92
C LEU A 164 -25.83 -4.90 -2.42
N HIS A 165 -26.40 -5.80 -3.22
CA HIS A 165 -26.47 -7.22 -2.89
C HIS A 165 -25.07 -7.80 -2.67
N ASP A 166 -24.16 -7.61 -3.63
CA ASP A 166 -22.83 -8.21 -3.57
C ASP A 166 -21.91 -7.49 -2.59
N LEU A 167 -22.12 -6.19 -2.35
CA LEU A 167 -21.42 -5.46 -1.29
C LEU A 167 -21.79 -5.99 0.09
N GLU A 168 -23.01 -6.51 0.28
CA GLU A 168 -23.51 -7.01 1.57
C GLU A 168 -22.95 -8.36 2.00
N HIS A 169 -22.32 -9.11 1.09
CA HIS A 169 -21.71 -10.40 1.39
C HIS A 169 -20.68 -10.32 2.54
N PRO A 170 -20.55 -11.40 3.34
CA PRO A 170 -19.71 -11.44 4.53
C PRO A 170 -18.21 -11.50 4.23
N ASP A 171 -17.81 -11.96 3.04
CA ASP A 171 -16.41 -12.00 2.61
C ASP A 171 -15.90 -10.63 2.14
N VAL A 172 -16.78 -9.64 1.97
CA VAL A 172 -16.47 -8.30 1.45
C VAL A 172 -16.23 -7.31 2.58
N ALA A 173 -15.08 -6.64 2.53
CA ALA A 173 -14.75 -5.50 3.38
C ALA A 173 -14.39 -4.26 2.53
N LEU A 174 -14.53 -3.09 3.13
CA LEU A 174 -14.09 -1.81 2.57
C LEU A 174 -12.94 -1.27 3.42
N ALA A 175 -12.07 -0.47 2.81
CA ALA A 175 -11.03 0.25 3.53
C ALA A 175 -11.64 1.16 4.61
N ASP A 176 -11.44 0.80 5.89
CA ASP A 176 -12.09 1.47 7.02
C ASP A 176 -11.67 2.93 7.20
N GLU A 177 -10.42 3.25 6.87
CA GLU A 177 -9.88 4.61 6.98
C GLU A 177 -10.17 5.49 5.75
N TRP A 178 -10.85 4.96 4.73
CA TRP A 178 -11.23 5.71 3.53
C TRP A 178 -12.62 6.33 3.71
N ILE A 179 -12.80 7.52 3.12
CA ILE A 179 -14.06 8.27 3.21
C ILE A 179 -14.81 8.11 1.90
N TYR A 180 -15.76 7.16 1.88
CA TYR A 180 -16.73 7.02 0.80
C TYR A 180 -17.90 7.98 1.03
N CYS A 181 -18.32 8.08 2.28
CA CYS A 181 -19.34 8.99 2.78
C CYS A 181 -18.82 9.74 4.01
N ASN A 182 -19.04 11.05 4.06
CA ASN A 182 -18.67 11.88 5.21
C ASN A 182 -19.68 11.67 6.36
N THR A 183 -19.31 10.80 7.30
CA THR A 183 -20.10 10.49 8.50
C THR A 183 -19.76 11.39 9.69
N GLU A 184 -18.69 12.19 9.61
CA GLU A 184 -18.20 13.01 10.72
C GLU A 184 -18.86 14.40 10.79
N GLU A 185 -19.36 14.90 9.65
CA GLU A 185 -19.98 16.23 9.55
C GLU A 185 -21.20 16.39 10.46
N HIS A 186 -21.97 15.31 10.66
CA HIS A 186 -23.16 15.30 11.51
C HIS A 186 -23.04 14.26 12.62
N HIS A 187 -23.32 14.65 13.86
CA HIS A 187 -23.29 13.76 15.02
C HIS A 187 -24.16 12.51 14.86
N GLU A 188 -25.27 12.61 14.13
CA GLU A 188 -26.18 11.49 13.84
C GLU A 188 -25.60 10.43 12.90
N HIS A 189 -24.48 10.68 12.24
CA HIS A 189 -23.88 9.75 11.29
C HIS A 189 -22.62 9.07 11.83
N LYS A 190 -22.09 9.52 12.99
CA LYS A 190 -20.82 9.03 13.54
C LYS A 190 -20.81 7.55 13.92
N TYR A 191 -21.96 6.94 14.16
CA TYR A 191 -22.06 5.51 14.47
C TYR A 191 -22.14 4.62 13.22
N LEU A 192 -22.30 5.20 12.03
CA LEU A 192 -22.45 4.44 10.79
C LEU A 192 -21.10 3.95 10.29
N SER A 193 -21.03 2.68 9.91
CA SER A 193 -19.91 2.19 9.09
C SER A 193 -20.01 2.76 7.68
N GLN A 194 -18.89 2.80 6.95
CA GLN A 194 -18.87 3.27 5.56
C GLN A 194 -19.84 2.46 4.66
N LYS A 195 -19.91 1.13 4.84
CA LYS A 195 -20.86 0.25 4.14
C LYS A 195 -22.33 0.62 4.43
N GLN A 196 -22.67 0.90 5.69
CA GLN A 196 -24.02 1.35 6.08
C GLN A 196 -24.34 2.75 5.51
N ALA A 197 -23.37 3.66 5.53
CA ALA A 197 -23.49 5.01 5.00
C ALA A 197 -23.78 4.99 3.49
N ILE A 198 -23.05 4.16 2.73
CA ILE A 198 -23.28 3.94 1.29
C ILE A 198 -24.70 3.43 1.04
N LYS A 199 -25.16 2.44 1.80
CA LYS A 199 -26.53 1.91 1.67
C LYS A 199 -27.59 2.99 1.90
N LEU A 200 -27.45 3.80 2.94
CA LEU A 200 -28.39 4.87 3.26
C LEU A 200 -28.39 5.98 2.20
N TYR A 201 -27.23 6.30 1.64
CA TYR A 201 -27.07 7.24 0.53
C TYR A 201 -27.79 6.73 -0.73
N LEU A 202 -27.53 5.50 -1.15
CA LEU A 202 -28.08 4.92 -2.39
C LEU A 202 -29.58 4.64 -2.32
N THR A 203 -30.10 4.31 -1.13
CA THR A 203 -31.55 4.09 -0.91
C THR A 203 -32.34 5.37 -0.70
N GLY A 204 -31.68 6.55 -0.70
CA GLY A 204 -32.34 7.85 -0.50
C GLY A 204 -32.92 8.07 0.89
N ARG A 205 -32.63 7.20 1.87
CA ARG A 205 -33.19 7.28 3.23
C ARG A 205 -32.60 8.43 4.07
N LYS A 206 -31.41 8.92 3.72
CA LYS A 206 -30.71 10.02 4.41
C LYS A 206 -30.14 11.03 3.39
N PRO A 207 -30.91 12.05 2.96
CA PRO A 207 -30.52 12.96 1.88
C PRO A 207 -29.38 13.95 2.25
N HIS A 208 -29.04 14.08 3.53
CA HIS A 208 -27.98 15.00 4.01
C HIS A 208 -26.59 14.35 4.07
N LEU A 209 -26.44 13.10 3.66
CA LEU A 209 -25.15 12.41 3.68
C LEU A 209 -24.36 12.75 2.40
N LYS A 210 -23.22 13.43 2.55
CA LYS A 210 -22.32 13.74 1.43
C LYS A 210 -21.41 12.54 1.15
N CYS A 211 -21.49 12.01 -0.06
CA CYS A 211 -20.69 10.87 -0.49
C CYS A 211 -20.02 11.13 -1.85
N ASP A 212 -18.90 10.45 -2.10
CA ASP A 212 -18.26 10.42 -3.41
C ASP A 212 -18.99 9.44 -4.32
N LYS A 213 -19.86 9.98 -5.18
CA LYS A 213 -20.67 9.18 -6.10
C LYS A 213 -19.82 8.39 -7.09
N GLU A 214 -18.70 8.93 -7.58
CA GLU A 214 -17.84 8.23 -8.53
C GLU A 214 -17.19 7.03 -7.84
N LEU A 215 -16.61 7.23 -6.66
CA LEU A 215 -15.97 6.14 -5.90
C LEU A 215 -16.99 5.04 -5.54
N ILE A 216 -18.18 5.42 -5.08
CA ILE A 216 -19.23 4.44 -4.71
C ILE A 216 -19.64 3.61 -5.93
N GLN A 217 -19.82 4.21 -7.10
CA GLN A 217 -20.18 3.47 -8.31
C GLN A 217 -19.11 2.44 -8.68
N GLU A 218 -17.83 2.81 -8.56
CA GLU A 218 -16.72 1.88 -8.80
C GLU A 218 -16.65 0.78 -7.73
N VAL A 219 -16.93 1.07 -6.45
CA VAL A 219 -17.00 0.05 -5.39
C VAL A 219 -18.10 -0.97 -5.69
N LEU A 220 -19.28 -0.50 -6.12
CA LEU A 220 -20.38 -1.39 -6.49
C LEU A 220 -20.00 -2.26 -7.70
N PHE A 221 -19.33 -1.68 -8.70
CA PHE A 221 -18.83 -2.41 -9.85
C PHE A 221 -17.83 -3.49 -9.43
N ASP A 222 -16.83 -3.12 -8.62
CA ASP A 222 -15.82 -4.04 -8.10
C ASP A 222 -16.46 -5.17 -7.29
N ALA A 223 -17.49 -4.87 -6.49
CA ALA A 223 -18.23 -5.88 -5.71
C ALA A 223 -18.87 -6.93 -6.60
N VAL A 224 -19.56 -6.51 -7.67
CA VAL A 224 -20.24 -7.41 -8.61
C VAL A 224 -19.26 -8.23 -9.43
N VAL A 225 -18.22 -7.59 -9.99
CA VAL A 225 -17.23 -8.29 -10.82
C VAL A 225 -16.46 -9.35 -10.05
N THR A 226 -16.20 -9.09 -8.77
CA THR A 226 -15.46 -10.02 -7.90
C THR A 226 -16.35 -11.04 -7.19
N ALA A 227 -17.68 -10.93 -7.26
CA ALA A 227 -18.63 -11.83 -6.60
C ALA A 227 -18.44 -13.32 -6.93
N PRO A 228 -18.15 -13.73 -8.19
CA PRO A 228 -17.94 -15.14 -8.51
C PRO A 228 -16.78 -15.82 -7.75
N LEU A 229 -15.86 -15.05 -7.16
CA LEU A 229 -14.73 -15.59 -6.40
C LEU A 229 -15.17 -16.29 -5.11
N GLU A 230 -16.24 -15.83 -4.48
CA GLU A 230 -16.77 -16.46 -3.26
C GLU A 230 -17.13 -17.93 -3.54
N ALA A 231 -17.92 -18.18 -4.58
CA ALA A 231 -18.32 -19.53 -4.98
C ALA A 231 -17.12 -20.37 -5.42
N TYR A 232 -16.17 -19.76 -6.15
CA TYR A 232 -14.95 -20.44 -6.59
C TYR A 232 -14.08 -20.88 -5.40
N TRP A 233 -13.78 -19.97 -4.46
CA TRP A 233 -12.96 -20.30 -3.30
C TRP A 233 -13.68 -21.24 -2.34
N THR A 234 -15.00 -21.11 -2.17
CA THR A 234 -15.80 -22.05 -1.36
C THR A 234 -15.74 -23.46 -1.95
N ARG A 235 -15.85 -23.60 -3.27
CA ARG A 235 -15.69 -24.89 -3.95
C ARG A 235 -14.30 -25.49 -3.70
N LEU A 236 -13.25 -24.69 -3.79
CA LEU A 236 -11.88 -25.13 -3.50
C LEU A 236 -11.70 -25.55 -2.03
N ALA A 237 -12.34 -24.83 -1.09
CA ALA A 237 -12.27 -25.15 0.33
C ALA A 237 -12.96 -26.47 0.67
N LEU A 238 -14.08 -26.77 0.00
CA LEU A 238 -14.81 -28.02 0.15
C LEU A 238 -14.12 -29.19 -0.55
N ASN A 239 -13.36 -28.92 -1.61
CA ASN A 239 -12.68 -29.94 -2.39
C ASN A 239 -11.37 -30.41 -1.72
N LYS A 240 -11.49 -31.40 -0.82
CA LYS A 240 -10.34 -32.03 -0.16
C LYS A 240 -9.33 -32.65 -1.14
N SER A 241 -9.73 -32.98 -2.37
CA SER A 241 -8.82 -33.58 -3.36
C SER A 241 -7.84 -32.58 -3.98
N GLU A 242 -8.20 -31.29 -4.06
CA GLU A 242 -7.35 -30.24 -4.63
C GLU A 242 -6.36 -29.65 -3.62
N ASN A 243 -6.68 -29.72 -2.32
CA ASN A 243 -5.80 -29.26 -1.23
C ASN A 243 -5.75 -30.29 -0.08
N PRO A 244 -5.22 -31.50 -0.32
CA PRO A 244 -5.23 -32.59 0.66
C PRO A 244 -4.47 -32.26 1.95
N ASP A 245 -3.43 -31.42 1.84
CA ASP A 245 -2.58 -31.02 2.96
C ASP A 245 -3.06 -29.76 3.69
N LYS A 246 -4.14 -29.10 3.23
CA LYS A 246 -4.56 -27.77 3.70
C LYS A 246 -3.39 -26.78 3.80
N GLY A 247 -2.57 -26.75 2.74
CA GLY A 247 -1.34 -25.96 2.70
C GLY A 247 -1.60 -24.47 2.57
N VAL A 248 -2.62 -24.11 1.79
CA VAL A 248 -3.14 -22.74 1.67
C VAL A 248 -4.13 -22.48 2.80
N GLU A 249 -3.93 -21.37 3.51
CA GLU A 249 -4.72 -20.98 4.68
C GLU A 249 -5.73 -19.88 4.37
N ILE A 250 -5.33 -18.88 3.58
CA ILE A 250 -6.15 -17.70 3.24
C ILE A 250 -5.99 -17.39 1.76
N ALA A 251 -7.07 -17.06 1.06
CA ALA A 251 -7.06 -16.33 -0.20
C ALA A 251 -7.62 -14.93 0.00
N PHE A 252 -7.01 -13.95 -0.65
CA PHE A 252 -7.42 -12.56 -0.53
C PHE A 252 -7.31 -11.84 -1.88
N LEU A 253 -8.19 -10.86 -2.05
CA LEU A 253 -8.20 -9.95 -3.18
C LEU A 253 -8.38 -8.53 -2.67
N GLY A 254 -7.73 -7.58 -3.32
CA GLY A 254 -7.92 -6.15 -3.09
C GLY A 254 -8.02 -5.43 -4.42
N THR A 255 -8.95 -4.50 -4.49
CA THR A 255 -9.23 -3.68 -5.66
C THR A 255 -8.71 -2.26 -5.46
N ARG A 256 -8.67 -1.48 -6.55
CA ARG A 256 -8.25 -0.08 -6.50
C ARG A 256 -9.17 0.79 -5.62
N THR A 257 -10.44 0.42 -5.48
CA THR A 257 -11.45 1.20 -4.76
C THR A 257 -11.39 1.04 -3.24
N GLY A 258 -10.51 0.17 -2.73
CA GLY A 258 -10.45 -0.17 -1.31
C GLY A 258 -11.39 -1.31 -0.93
N LEU A 259 -12.08 -1.94 -1.89
CA LEU A 259 -12.81 -3.18 -1.66
C LEU A 259 -11.83 -4.35 -1.57
N SER A 260 -11.99 -5.16 -0.53
CA SER A 260 -11.26 -6.41 -0.33
C SER A 260 -12.22 -7.58 -0.16
N ARG A 261 -11.77 -8.76 -0.63
CA ARG A 261 -12.43 -10.05 -0.40
C ARG A 261 -11.46 -11.01 0.24
N THR A 262 -11.90 -11.74 1.26
CA THR A 262 -11.07 -12.72 1.96
C THR A 262 -11.83 -14.01 2.19
N ASN A 263 -11.21 -15.14 1.87
CA ASN A 263 -11.71 -16.46 2.24
C ASN A 263 -10.66 -17.26 3.02
N MET A 264 -11.11 -17.95 4.07
CA MET A 264 -10.26 -18.78 4.93
C MET A 264 -10.52 -20.26 4.63
N PHE A 265 -9.46 -20.99 4.29
CA PHE A 265 -9.51 -22.44 4.06
C PHE A 265 -9.33 -23.25 5.34
N VAL A 266 -8.92 -22.60 6.42
CA VAL A 266 -8.77 -23.14 7.77
C VAL A 266 -9.48 -22.22 8.77
N VAL A 267 -9.85 -22.77 9.92
CA VAL A 267 -10.49 -21.97 10.98
C VAL A 267 -9.48 -20.96 11.55
N ARG A 268 -9.94 -19.80 12.03
CA ARG A 268 -9.07 -18.69 12.44
C ARG A 268 -8.03 -19.09 13.51
N GLU A 269 -8.41 -19.97 14.42
CA GLU A 269 -7.54 -20.49 15.49
C GLU A 269 -6.41 -21.40 14.95
N GLN A 270 -6.56 -21.94 13.74
CA GLN A 270 -5.59 -22.81 13.08
C GLN A 270 -4.62 -22.05 12.17
N LEU A 271 -4.75 -20.73 12.06
CA LEU A 271 -3.86 -19.90 11.25
C LEU A 271 -2.49 -19.77 11.91
N ASN A 272 -1.43 -20.02 11.14
CA ASN A 272 -0.05 -19.77 11.56
C ASN A 272 0.27 -18.26 11.71
N ASN A 273 -0.55 -17.39 11.12
CA ASN A 273 -0.46 -15.95 11.26
C ASN A 273 -1.87 -15.37 11.45
N GLN A 274 -2.25 -15.11 12.71
CA GLN A 274 -3.58 -14.62 13.06
C GLN A 274 -3.75 -13.11 12.86
N ASP A 275 -2.63 -12.36 12.77
CA ASP A 275 -2.65 -10.91 12.60
C ASP A 275 -2.79 -10.49 11.14
N PHE A 276 -2.64 -11.40 10.18
CA PHE A 276 -2.69 -11.05 8.76
C PHE A 276 -4.07 -10.50 8.37
N LEU A 277 -4.09 -9.40 7.62
CA LEU A 277 -5.31 -8.70 7.20
C LEU A 277 -6.20 -8.25 8.37
N THR A 278 -5.65 -8.09 9.58
CA THR A 278 -6.32 -7.46 10.71
C THR A 278 -5.85 -6.02 10.88
N ALA A 279 -6.54 -5.25 11.74
CA ALA A 279 -6.15 -3.88 12.07
C ALA A 279 -4.73 -3.75 12.68
N ASP A 280 -4.18 -4.85 13.20
CA ASP A 280 -2.81 -4.87 13.73
C ASP A 280 -1.75 -4.95 12.62
N ASP A 281 -2.11 -5.51 11.45
CA ASP A 281 -1.27 -5.56 10.25
C ASP A 281 -1.42 -4.30 9.42
N LYS A 282 -0.84 -3.21 9.93
CA LYS A 282 -0.85 -1.91 9.25
C LYS A 282 -0.31 -1.96 7.83
N GLU A 283 0.65 -2.81 7.50
CA GLU A 283 1.17 -2.85 6.12
C GLU A 283 0.33 -3.76 5.20
N GLY A 284 -0.43 -4.71 5.74
CA GLY A 284 -1.23 -5.67 4.97
C GLY A 284 -2.65 -5.25 4.67
N VAL A 285 -3.16 -4.18 5.29
CA VAL A 285 -4.51 -3.63 5.07
C VAL A 285 -4.49 -2.30 4.30
N PHE A 286 -5.66 -1.89 3.80
CA PHE A 286 -5.83 -0.56 3.22
C PHE A 286 -5.89 0.48 4.35
N ASN A 287 -5.00 1.47 4.30
CA ASN A 287 -4.99 2.60 5.23
C ASN A 287 -5.32 3.92 4.54
N ALA A 288 -5.49 4.98 5.34
CA ALA A 288 -5.70 6.33 4.87
C ALA A 288 -4.59 6.82 3.93
N ASP A 289 -3.35 6.36 4.14
CA ASP A 289 -2.18 6.88 3.46
C ASP A 289 -1.66 5.99 2.33
N HIS A 290 -1.89 4.66 2.36
CA HIS A 290 -1.34 3.72 1.39
C HIS A 290 -2.18 2.46 1.12
N PHE A 291 -1.91 1.83 -0.03
CA PHE A 291 -2.37 0.49 -0.41
C PHE A 291 -1.58 -0.61 0.32
N PRO A 292 -2.16 -1.80 0.53
CA PRO A 292 -1.46 -2.93 1.14
C PRO A 292 -0.12 -3.25 0.48
N LEU A 293 0.87 -3.65 1.26
CA LEU A 293 2.22 -3.92 0.78
C LEU A 293 2.26 -5.06 -0.24
N TRP A 294 1.49 -6.13 -0.04
CA TRP A 294 1.40 -7.21 -1.03
C TRP A 294 0.84 -6.71 -2.36
N TYR A 295 -0.09 -5.76 -2.35
CA TYR A 295 -0.61 -5.13 -3.57
C TYR A 295 0.47 -4.25 -4.21
N LYS A 296 1.07 -3.33 -3.44
CA LYS A 296 2.18 -2.47 -3.90
C LYS A 296 3.31 -3.28 -4.57
N ARG A 297 3.72 -4.40 -3.96
CA ARG A 297 4.80 -5.24 -4.50
C ARG A 297 4.38 -5.96 -5.77
N ALA A 298 3.17 -6.52 -5.79
CA ALA A 298 2.64 -7.24 -6.95
C ALA A 298 2.44 -6.31 -8.16
N ALA A 299 2.05 -5.06 -7.91
CA ALA A 299 1.79 -4.08 -8.94
C ALA A 299 3.02 -3.73 -9.78
N GLU A 300 4.19 -3.72 -9.17
CA GLU A 300 5.47 -3.38 -9.83
C GLU A 300 6.11 -4.57 -10.55
N GLN A 301 5.49 -5.76 -10.49
CA GLN A 301 5.98 -6.91 -11.26
C GLN A 301 5.26 -7.05 -12.60
N VAL A 302 5.90 -7.78 -13.50
CA VAL A 302 5.29 -8.14 -14.79
C VAL A 302 4.01 -8.96 -14.55
N PRO A 303 2.92 -8.68 -15.27
CA PRO A 303 1.68 -9.44 -15.14
C PRO A 303 1.89 -10.94 -15.31
N GLY A 304 1.19 -11.73 -14.50
CA GLY A 304 1.33 -13.19 -14.48
C GLY A 304 2.51 -13.69 -13.67
N THR A 305 3.35 -12.82 -13.12
CA THR A 305 4.38 -13.20 -12.15
C THR A 305 3.84 -13.12 -10.72
N PHE A 306 4.32 -14.02 -9.86
CA PHE A 306 3.98 -14.06 -8.45
C PHE A 306 5.13 -13.51 -7.61
N VAL A 307 4.81 -12.60 -6.71
CA VAL A 307 5.71 -12.14 -5.65
C VAL A 307 5.53 -13.03 -4.44
N TYR A 308 6.59 -13.74 -4.08
CA TYR A 308 6.66 -14.52 -2.85
C TYR A 308 7.38 -13.71 -1.77
N SER A 309 6.85 -13.75 -0.55
CA SER A 309 7.45 -13.03 0.58
C SER A 309 7.16 -13.69 1.91
N LEU A 310 8.12 -13.57 2.82
CA LEU A 310 7.98 -13.92 4.22
C LEU A 310 7.62 -12.65 5.01
N PRO A 311 6.55 -12.66 5.82
CA PRO A 311 6.20 -11.53 6.66
C PRO A 311 7.24 -11.39 7.79
N PHE A 312 7.80 -10.20 7.95
CA PHE A 312 8.74 -9.93 9.03
C PHE A 312 7.98 -9.59 10.32
N SER A 313 7.89 -10.56 11.23
CA SER A 313 7.37 -10.31 12.57
C SER A 313 8.31 -9.37 13.34
N SER A 314 7.73 -8.39 14.06
CA SER A 314 8.44 -7.59 15.07
C SER A 314 8.48 -8.27 16.44
N GLY A 315 7.90 -9.47 16.57
CA GLY A 315 7.83 -10.26 17.79
C GLY A 315 8.74 -11.49 17.78
N ILE A 316 8.68 -12.24 18.88
CA ILE A 316 9.44 -13.48 19.13
C ILE A 316 8.97 -14.64 18.23
N ASP A 317 7.73 -14.58 17.72
CA ASP A 317 7.18 -15.62 16.86
C ASP A 317 7.54 -15.40 15.39
N ASN A 318 8.39 -16.29 14.87
CA ASN A 318 8.58 -16.48 13.44
C ASN A 318 7.28 -17.03 12.85
N LYS A 319 6.54 -16.15 12.19
CA LYS A 319 5.33 -16.50 11.44
C LYS A 319 5.71 -17.47 10.32
N SER A 320 5.35 -18.74 10.49
CA SER A 320 5.71 -19.84 9.57
C SER A 320 4.79 -19.88 8.34
N VAL A 321 4.73 -18.75 7.62
CA VAL A 321 3.87 -18.56 6.44
C VAL A 321 4.63 -17.87 5.30
N VAL A 322 4.16 -18.12 4.07
CA VAL A 322 4.59 -17.46 2.84
C VAL A 322 3.38 -16.78 2.23
N LEU A 323 3.55 -15.51 1.86
CA LEU A 323 2.58 -14.76 1.08
C LEU A 323 2.98 -14.81 -0.39
N ALA A 324 2.05 -15.23 -1.24
CA ALA A 324 2.19 -15.16 -2.69
C ALA A 324 1.13 -14.19 -3.24
N SER A 325 1.54 -13.22 -4.06
CA SER A 325 0.62 -12.20 -4.61
C SER A 325 0.95 -11.87 -6.05
N THR A 326 -0.07 -11.54 -6.84
CA THR A 326 0.07 -11.13 -8.24
C THR A 326 -0.94 -10.02 -8.56
N ALA A 327 -0.56 -9.13 -9.47
CA ALA A 327 -1.42 -8.05 -9.92
C ALA A 327 -2.23 -8.47 -11.14
N ILE A 328 -3.50 -8.06 -11.17
CA ILE A 328 -4.41 -8.25 -12.29
C ILE A 328 -4.35 -6.98 -13.12
N GLN A 329 -3.79 -7.10 -14.31
CA GLN A 329 -3.72 -6.03 -15.30
C GLN A 329 -4.73 -6.30 -16.40
N LEU A 330 -5.53 -5.29 -16.75
CA LEU A 330 -6.36 -5.35 -17.94
C LEU A 330 -5.51 -4.99 -19.15
N LEU A 331 -5.56 -5.84 -20.18
CA LEU A 331 -4.92 -5.59 -21.47
C LEU A 331 -5.97 -4.98 -22.40
N ASP A 332 -5.83 -3.69 -22.68
CA ASP A 332 -6.58 -2.97 -23.71
C ASP A 332 -5.55 -2.46 -24.75
N ASP A 333 -5.92 -2.42 -26.04
CA ASP A 333 -4.99 -2.31 -27.19
C ASP A 333 -4.03 -1.11 -27.13
N ARG A 334 -4.29 -0.12 -26.27
CA ARG A 334 -3.44 1.07 -26.06
C ARG A 334 -3.12 1.39 -24.60
N LYS A 335 -3.70 0.67 -23.63
CA LYS A 335 -3.65 1.02 -22.21
C LYS A 335 -3.67 -0.23 -21.35
N SER A 336 -2.95 -0.20 -20.23
CA SER A 336 -2.89 -1.36 -19.36
C SER A 336 -2.93 -1.01 -17.88
N PRO A 337 -4.12 -0.69 -17.33
CA PRO A 337 -4.27 -0.36 -15.92
C PRO A 337 -4.25 -1.62 -15.05
N ILE A 338 -3.68 -1.50 -13.86
CA ILE A 338 -3.86 -2.49 -12.79
C ILE A 338 -5.19 -2.22 -12.10
N VAL A 339 -6.02 -3.25 -12.01
CA VAL A 339 -7.39 -3.14 -11.45
C VAL A 339 -7.52 -3.76 -10.08
N ALA A 340 -6.79 -4.84 -9.84
CA ALA A 340 -6.81 -5.56 -8.57
C ALA A 340 -5.47 -6.28 -8.35
N ALA A 341 -5.25 -6.75 -7.14
CA ALA A 341 -4.26 -7.77 -6.84
C ALA A 341 -4.91 -8.90 -6.05
N VAL A 342 -4.43 -10.11 -6.31
CA VAL A 342 -4.91 -11.33 -5.66
C VAL A 342 -3.71 -12.04 -5.03
N GLY A 343 -3.93 -12.69 -3.90
CA GLY A 343 -2.89 -13.44 -3.23
C GLY A 343 -3.41 -14.53 -2.34
N ILE A 344 -2.47 -15.31 -1.83
CA ILE A 344 -2.70 -16.40 -0.89
C ILE A 344 -1.66 -16.37 0.22
N GLN A 345 -2.10 -16.75 1.42
CA GLN A 345 -1.23 -17.15 2.52
C GLN A 345 -1.16 -18.67 2.56
N MET A 346 0.04 -19.21 2.59
CA MET A 346 0.27 -20.64 2.74
C MET A 346 1.29 -20.94 3.84
N LYS A 347 1.23 -22.15 4.39
CA LYS A 347 2.20 -22.62 5.36
C LYS A 347 3.60 -22.68 4.74
N LEU A 348 4.60 -22.23 5.49
CA LEU A 348 5.99 -22.26 5.04
C LEU A 348 6.45 -23.69 4.71
N GLU A 349 6.12 -24.65 5.57
CA GLU A 349 6.45 -26.07 5.36
C GLU A 349 5.83 -26.63 4.07
N PHE A 350 4.58 -26.27 3.78
CA PHE A 350 3.90 -26.68 2.55
C PHE A 350 4.62 -26.15 1.31
N PHE A 351 5.01 -24.88 1.33
CA PHE A 351 5.74 -24.23 0.25
C PHE A 351 7.13 -24.87 0.04
N GLN A 352 7.88 -25.07 1.13
CA GLN A 352 9.20 -25.71 1.10
C GLN A 352 9.13 -27.12 0.50
N ARG A 353 8.16 -27.94 0.93
CA ARG A 353 7.97 -29.29 0.41
C ARG A 353 7.64 -29.30 -1.09
N LYS A 354 6.83 -28.34 -1.57
CA LYS A 354 6.54 -28.19 -3.00
C LYS A 354 7.80 -27.78 -3.78
N PHE A 355 8.60 -26.85 -3.25
CA PHE A 355 9.87 -26.47 -3.84
C PHE A 355 10.84 -27.65 -3.96
N TRP A 356 11.05 -28.42 -2.89
CA TRP A 356 11.94 -29.58 -2.91
C TRP A 356 11.45 -30.69 -3.85
N THR A 357 10.14 -30.86 -3.95
CA THR A 357 9.54 -31.81 -4.91
C THR A 357 9.80 -31.36 -6.35
N ALA A 358 9.66 -30.07 -6.63
CA ALA A 358 9.93 -29.49 -7.95
C ALA A 358 11.42 -29.52 -8.31
N SER A 359 12.33 -29.26 -7.36
CA SER A 359 13.78 -29.29 -7.62
C SER A 359 14.32 -30.70 -7.90
N ARG A 360 13.60 -31.74 -7.49
CA ARG A 360 13.88 -33.15 -7.85
C ARG A 360 13.43 -33.53 -9.25
N GLN A 361 12.49 -32.79 -9.84
CA GLN A 361 11.98 -33.05 -11.19
C GLN A 361 12.99 -32.53 -12.22
N CYS A 362 13.92 -33.39 -12.62
CA CYS A 362 14.95 -33.03 -13.59
C CYS A 362 14.39 -33.08 -15.03
N ALA A 363 14.49 -31.97 -15.76
CA ALA A 363 14.02 -31.82 -17.14
C ALA A 363 15.04 -32.28 -18.21
N ALA A 364 15.99 -33.16 -17.85
CA ALA A 364 16.98 -33.65 -18.80
C ALA A 364 16.44 -34.85 -19.59
N LEU A 365 16.49 -34.76 -20.92
CA LEU A 365 16.09 -35.82 -21.88
C LEU A 365 16.80 -37.17 -21.63
N ASP A 366 17.97 -37.14 -20.98
CA ASP A 366 18.83 -38.32 -20.79
C ASP A 366 18.66 -38.97 -19.40
N GLY A 367 17.74 -38.48 -18.56
CA GLY A 367 17.45 -39.02 -17.22
C GLY A 367 18.57 -38.85 -16.18
N LYS A 368 19.73 -38.32 -16.54
CA LYS A 368 20.84 -38.03 -15.62
C LYS A 368 20.82 -36.57 -15.20
N CYS A 369 20.46 -36.33 -13.95
CA CYS A 369 20.51 -35.01 -13.35
C CYS A 369 21.90 -34.75 -12.78
N GLY A 370 22.71 -33.94 -13.47
CA GLY A 370 24.09 -33.63 -13.05
C GLY A 370 24.16 -32.75 -11.79
N LEU A 371 23.10 -32.01 -11.46
CA LEU A 371 22.99 -31.16 -10.28
C LEU A 371 21.66 -31.50 -9.59
N SER A 372 21.75 -32.07 -8.38
CA SER A 372 20.59 -32.38 -7.55
C SER A 372 20.72 -31.72 -6.19
N CYS A 373 19.64 -31.11 -5.73
CA CYS A 373 19.55 -30.55 -4.38
C CYS A 373 19.53 -31.60 -3.26
N ASP A 374 19.35 -32.88 -3.61
CA ASP A 374 19.49 -33.99 -2.66
C ASP A 374 20.98 -34.37 -2.46
N SER A 375 21.90 -33.87 -3.29
CA SER A 375 23.33 -34.12 -3.11
C SER A 375 23.85 -33.48 -1.82
N GLU A 376 24.70 -34.18 -1.08
CA GLU A 376 25.37 -33.62 0.11
C GLU A 376 26.40 -32.54 -0.27
N ASN A 377 26.86 -32.51 -1.51
CA ASN A 377 27.89 -31.59 -2.00
C ASN A 377 27.33 -30.26 -2.53
N ILE A 378 26.00 -30.12 -2.59
CA ILE A 378 25.33 -28.95 -3.19
C ILE A 378 24.33 -28.38 -2.19
N ASN A 379 24.45 -27.08 -1.91
CA ASN A 379 23.46 -26.33 -1.16
C ASN A 379 22.53 -25.59 -2.14
N CYS A 380 21.23 -25.86 -2.04
CA CYS A 380 20.21 -25.20 -2.84
C CYS A 380 19.43 -24.17 -2.01
N TYR A 381 19.19 -23.02 -2.62
CA TYR A 381 18.47 -21.90 -2.03
C TYR A 381 17.41 -21.40 -2.99
N LEU A 382 16.26 -21.00 -2.46
CA LEU A 382 15.30 -20.16 -3.15
C LEU A 382 15.38 -18.76 -2.53
N ILE A 383 15.73 -17.76 -3.33
CA ILE A 383 15.87 -16.37 -2.90
C ILE A 383 14.85 -15.48 -3.59
N ASP A 384 14.31 -14.49 -2.87
CA ASP A 384 13.42 -13.48 -3.45
C ASP A 384 14.20 -12.43 -4.26
N ASN A 385 13.47 -11.56 -4.94
CA ASN A 385 14.04 -10.48 -5.76
C ASN A 385 14.81 -9.41 -4.96
N ASN A 386 14.76 -9.46 -3.62
CA ASN A 386 15.53 -8.61 -2.72
C ASN A 386 16.68 -9.36 -2.03
N GLY A 387 16.91 -10.63 -2.41
CA GLY A 387 18.00 -11.45 -1.89
C GLY A 387 17.73 -12.06 -0.52
N PHE A 388 16.47 -12.15 -0.07
CA PHE A 388 16.13 -12.90 1.15
C PHE A 388 15.83 -14.36 0.84
N ILE A 389 16.31 -15.25 1.71
CA ILE A 389 16.11 -16.68 1.56
C ILE A 389 14.66 -17.04 1.90
N LEU A 390 13.93 -17.61 0.93
CA LEU A 390 12.59 -18.17 1.12
C LEU A 390 12.64 -19.66 1.50
N VAL A 391 13.59 -20.41 0.92
CA VAL A 391 13.79 -21.83 1.19
C VAL A 391 15.29 -22.13 1.24
N ALA A 392 15.71 -22.86 2.27
CA ALA A 392 17.05 -23.40 2.43
C ALA A 392 16.99 -24.80 3.04
N LYS A 393 18.05 -25.59 2.87
CA LYS A 393 18.18 -26.92 3.49
C LYS A 393 18.21 -26.83 5.02
N ASP A 394 18.89 -25.83 5.55
CA ASP A 394 18.83 -25.43 6.95
C ASP A 394 17.71 -24.40 7.15
N SER A 395 16.67 -24.78 7.89
CA SER A 395 15.50 -23.93 8.12
C SER A 395 15.84 -22.67 8.92
N SER A 396 16.93 -22.66 9.71
CA SER A 396 17.37 -21.49 10.47
C SER A 396 17.80 -20.32 9.59
N GLN A 397 18.16 -20.59 8.34
CA GLN A 397 18.57 -19.60 7.35
C GLN A 397 17.38 -18.93 6.64
N THR A 398 16.17 -19.44 6.83
CA THR A 398 14.97 -18.92 6.17
C THR A 398 14.64 -17.51 6.69
N GLY A 399 14.43 -16.56 5.78
CA GLY A 399 14.15 -15.16 6.10
C GLY A 399 15.40 -14.30 6.36
N ILE A 400 16.59 -14.90 6.36
CA ILE A 400 17.87 -14.18 6.47
C ILE A 400 18.27 -13.65 5.08
N PHE A 401 19.02 -12.54 5.06
CA PHE A 401 19.59 -12.03 3.83
C PHE A 401 20.66 -12.99 3.29
N PHE A 402 20.55 -13.39 2.03
CA PHE A 402 21.43 -14.39 1.42
C PHE A 402 22.91 -13.98 1.45
N GLY A 403 23.21 -12.67 1.41
CA GLY A 403 24.60 -12.19 1.52
C GLY A 403 25.21 -12.35 2.92
N GLU A 404 24.42 -12.55 3.97
CA GLU A 404 24.93 -12.87 5.33
C GLU A 404 25.33 -14.35 5.43
N VAL A 405 24.61 -15.22 4.72
CA VAL A 405 24.86 -16.68 4.72
C VAL A 405 25.94 -17.05 3.69
N GLU A 406 25.78 -16.56 2.45
CA GLU A 406 26.58 -16.92 1.27
C GLU A 406 27.16 -15.66 0.61
N GLY A 407 27.95 -14.88 1.38
CA GLY A 407 28.46 -13.57 0.94
C GLY A 407 29.32 -13.62 -0.33
N ALA A 408 30.12 -14.69 -0.52
CA ALA A 408 30.94 -14.86 -1.72
C ALA A 408 30.09 -15.06 -2.98
N VAL A 409 29.03 -15.87 -2.87
CA VAL A 409 28.08 -16.13 -3.98
C VAL A 409 27.29 -14.86 -4.28
N MET A 410 26.77 -14.17 -3.26
CA MET A 410 26.06 -12.91 -3.43
C MET A 410 26.93 -11.85 -4.13
N ASN A 411 28.21 -11.74 -3.76
CA ASN A 411 29.13 -10.83 -4.43
C ASN A 411 29.33 -11.19 -5.91
N LYS A 412 29.41 -12.48 -6.24
CA LYS A 412 29.47 -12.92 -7.64
C LYS A 412 28.18 -12.58 -8.40
N LEU A 413 27.01 -12.76 -7.79
CA LEU A 413 25.72 -12.40 -8.38
C LEU A 413 25.60 -10.87 -8.63
N LEU A 414 26.17 -10.05 -7.74
CA LEU A 414 26.29 -8.60 -7.95
C LEU A 414 27.21 -8.27 -9.14
N LEU A 415 28.39 -8.92 -9.22
CA LEU A 415 29.33 -8.73 -10.33
C LEU A 415 28.76 -9.18 -11.68
N MET A 416 27.89 -10.20 -11.67
CA MET A 416 27.17 -10.68 -12.86
C MET A 416 25.98 -9.78 -13.23
N GLY A 417 25.61 -8.81 -12.39
CA GLY A 417 24.47 -7.93 -12.61
C GLY A 417 23.11 -8.57 -12.32
N SER A 418 23.07 -9.77 -11.71
CA SER A 418 21.84 -10.44 -11.30
C SER A 418 21.14 -9.70 -10.16
N PHE A 419 21.91 -9.05 -9.28
CA PHE A 419 21.42 -8.12 -8.27
C PHE A 419 22.12 -6.76 -8.42
N LYS A 420 21.49 -5.70 -7.91
CA LYS A 420 22.05 -4.36 -7.84
C LYS A 420 22.00 -3.85 -6.41
N ARG A 421 23.00 -3.06 -6.03
CA ARG A 421 23.03 -2.36 -4.75
C ARG A 421 22.17 -1.10 -4.77
#